data_AF-A0A7Y0VYC5-F1
#
_entry.id   AF-A0A7Y0VYC5-F1
#
_cell.length_a   1.000
_cell.length_b   1.000
_cell.length_c   1.000
_cell.angle_alpha   90.00
_cell.angle_beta   90.00
_cell.angle_gamma   90.00
#
_symmetry.space_group_name_H-M   'P 1'
#
loop_
_entity.id
_entity.type
_entity.pdbx_description
1 polymer ?
#
loop_
_entity_poly.entity_id
_entity_poly.type
_entity_poly.pdbx_seq_one_letter_code
_entity_poly.pdbx_strand_id
1 'polypeptide(L)'
;MAYAIMRAKKLANMGSVAASMQHCYRERETHNADQERTPDNQHLVAKSTDEAMGKLRVLLPEKRRKDAVLAVEYVMTASPEWFAQATPEQEKAFFQRSLQWLADKYGADRIVTASIHRDEATPHLSAFVVPLTQDKRLSAKEFIGSRDKMRADQTTYAACVVDLGLERGIEGSKATHQTIQQHYAAVERGVQPLVAITPKAVEPRVLRKGLFSSDVETPEAVAERLTKRINERYAGTIARASTALQERRRAKEMQDTANSLRKRLEALQEPFKGLSKAQMAEVLQVASKLQQENAKAKDKSQQHRRSWPRGGIER
;
A
#
# COMPACT_ATOMS: atom_id res chain seq x y z
N MET A 1 6.69 -4.60 18.57
CA MET A 1 5.28 -4.35 18.20
C MET A 1 5.15 -4.61 16.73
N ALA A 2 4.22 -5.45 16.33
CA ALA A 2 4.00 -5.82 14.94
C ALA A 2 2.69 -5.20 14.43
N TYR A 3 2.67 -4.69 13.21
CA TYR A 3 1.50 -4.00 12.65
C TYR A 3 0.80 -4.81 11.57
N ALA A 4 -0.53 -4.74 11.56
CA ALA A 4 -1.34 -5.12 10.41
C ALA A 4 -1.22 -4.05 9.31
N ILE A 5 -0.86 -4.45 8.10
CA ILE A 5 -0.59 -3.55 6.97
C ILE A 5 -1.59 -3.84 5.87
N MET A 6 -2.41 -2.85 5.53
CA MET A 6 -3.30 -2.90 4.37
C MET A 6 -3.15 -1.64 3.52
N ARG A 7 -2.96 -1.83 2.22
CA ARG A 7 -2.90 -0.76 1.23
C ARG A 7 -3.86 -1.05 0.09
N ALA A 8 -4.50 0.00 -0.44
CA ALA A 8 -5.34 -0.06 -1.62
C ALA A 8 -4.74 0.79 -2.75
N LYS A 9 -4.78 0.28 -3.98
CA LYS A 9 -4.40 0.98 -5.21
C LYS A 9 -5.53 0.90 -6.22
N LYS A 10 -5.92 2.04 -6.77
CA LYS A 10 -6.97 2.14 -7.79
C LYS A 10 -6.39 1.84 -9.16
N LEU A 11 -7.03 0.95 -9.91
CA LEU A 11 -6.66 0.59 -11.27
C LEU A 11 -7.82 0.97 -12.21
N ALA A 12 -7.58 1.98 -13.06
CA ALA A 12 -8.60 2.56 -13.93
C ALA A 12 -8.48 2.15 -15.41
N ASN A 13 -7.46 1.36 -15.76
CA ASN A 13 -7.26 0.90 -17.13
C ASN A 13 -6.95 -0.60 -17.17
N MET A 14 -7.47 -1.29 -18.20
CA MET A 14 -7.34 -2.75 -18.33
C MET A 14 -5.88 -3.20 -18.40
N GLY A 15 -5.01 -2.45 -19.09
CA GLY A 15 -3.59 -2.77 -19.19
C GLY A 15 -2.88 -2.78 -17.83
N SER A 16 -3.20 -1.84 -16.94
CA SER A 16 -2.65 -1.76 -15.59
C SER A 16 -3.14 -2.89 -14.71
N VAL A 17 -4.39 -3.35 -14.91
CA VAL A 17 -4.93 -4.51 -14.20
C VAL A 17 -4.24 -5.77 -14.67
N ALA A 18 -4.15 -5.99 -15.99
CA ALA A 18 -3.46 -7.14 -16.56
C ALA A 18 -1.98 -7.18 -16.15
N ALA A 19 -1.24 -6.07 -16.23
CA ALA A 19 0.17 -6.02 -15.85
C ALA A 19 0.39 -6.29 -14.35
N SER A 20 -0.54 -5.86 -13.50
CA SER A 20 -0.51 -6.13 -12.06
C SER A 20 -0.88 -7.59 -11.75
N MET A 21 -1.83 -8.19 -12.47
CA MET A 21 -2.14 -9.62 -12.39
C MET A 21 -0.99 -10.50 -12.90
N GLN A 22 -0.36 -10.16 -14.02
CA GLN A 22 0.82 -10.87 -14.54
C GLN A 22 1.97 -10.90 -13.52
N HIS A 23 2.16 -9.80 -12.78
CA HIS A 23 3.09 -9.78 -11.65
C HIS A 23 2.67 -10.76 -10.56
N CYS A 24 1.39 -10.77 -10.18
CA CYS A 24 0.86 -11.67 -9.16
C CYS A 24 1.00 -13.16 -9.56
N TYR A 25 0.77 -13.50 -10.83
CA TYR A 25 0.91 -14.90 -11.29
C TYR A 25 2.32 -15.25 -11.76
N ARG A 26 3.30 -14.36 -11.58
CA ARG A 26 4.69 -14.54 -12.06
C ARG A 26 4.78 -14.84 -13.56
N GLU A 27 3.84 -14.33 -14.35
CA GLU A 27 3.84 -14.42 -15.82
C GLU A 27 4.78 -13.39 -16.48
N ARG A 28 5.45 -12.56 -15.66
CA ARG A 28 6.50 -11.63 -16.07
C ARG A 28 7.65 -11.68 -15.08
N GLU A 29 8.84 -11.32 -15.54
CA GLU A 29 10.04 -11.25 -14.70
C GLU A 29 9.82 -10.32 -13.49
N THR A 30 10.08 -10.87 -12.30
CA THR A 30 9.91 -10.19 -11.02
C THR A 30 11.21 -10.32 -10.24
N HIS A 31 11.99 -9.23 -10.20
CA HIS A 31 13.40 -9.26 -9.76
C HIS A 31 13.58 -9.58 -8.27
N ASN A 32 12.57 -9.30 -7.45
CA ASN A 32 12.61 -9.50 -6.00
C ASN A 32 11.91 -10.79 -5.54
N ALA A 33 11.49 -11.63 -6.49
CA ALA A 33 10.88 -12.93 -6.21
C ALA A 33 11.94 -14.03 -6.33
N ASP A 34 11.95 -14.92 -5.36
CA ASP A 34 12.76 -16.13 -5.34
C ASP A 34 12.05 -17.25 -6.12
N GLN A 35 12.61 -17.63 -7.26
CA GLN A 35 12.00 -18.61 -8.17
C GLN A 35 11.86 -20.00 -7.52
N GLU A 36 12.73 -20.36 -6.57
CA GLU A 36 12.64 -21.66 -5.88
C GLU A 36 11.44 -21.72 -4.94
N ARG A 37 11.01 -20.56 -4.41
CA ARG A 37 9.86 -20.42 -3.50
C ARG A 37 8.55 -20.08 -4.21
N THR A 38 8.58 -19.72 -5.50
CA THR A 38 7.37 -19.41 -6.28
C THR A 38 6.30 -20.52 -6.21
N PRO A 39 6.63 -21.83 -6.20
CA PRO A 39 5.64 -22.89 -6.00
C PRO A 39 4.87 -22.83 -4.66
N ASP A 40 5.39 -22.14 -3.64
CA ASP A 40 4.73 -21.96 -2.33
C ASP A 40 3.65 -20.87 -2.35
N ASN A 41 3.57 -20.12 -3.46
CA ASN A 41 2.51 -19.15 -3.68
C ASN A 41 1.15 -19.86 -3.80
N GLN A 42 0.10 -19.19 -3.33
CA GLN A 42 -1.25 -19.75 -3.37
C GLN A 42 -2.23 -18.79 -4.04
N HIS A 43 -2.91 -19.26 -5.07
CA HIS A 43 -3.95 -18.50 -5.78
C HIS A 43 -5.33 -19.03 -5.40
N LEU A 44 -6.22 -18.22 -4.81
CA LEU A 44 -7.43 -18.69 -4.12
C LEU A 44 -8.75 -18.54 -4.91
N VAL A 45 -8.81 -17.73 -5.99
CA VAL A 45 -10.06 -17.48 -6.74
C VAL A 45 -9.90 -17.70 -8.23
N ALA A 46 -9.00 -16.95 -8.87
CA ALA A 46 -8.56 -17.20 -10.24
C ALA A 46 -7.14 -17.74 -10.21
N LYS A 47 -6.77 -18.57 -11.18
CA LYS A 47 -5.50 -19.30 -11.24
C LYS A 47 -4.52 -18.73 -12.27
N SER A 48 -4.97 -17.83 -13.13
CA SER A 48 -4.16 -17.16 -14.15
C SER A 48 -4.62 -15.74 -14.40
N THR A 49 -3.82 -14.95 -15.11
CA THR A 49 -4.23 -13.61 -15.57
C THR A 49 -5.46 -13.69 -16.46
N ASP A 50 -5.53 -14.68 -17.36
CA ASP A 50 -6.66 -14.80 -18.30
C ASP A 50 -7.98 -15.05 -17.56
N GLU A 51 -8.00 -15.99 -16.62
CA GLU A 51 -9.20 -16.28 -15.82
C GLU A 51 -9.64 -15.06 -15.00
N ALA A 52 -8.68 -14.37 -14.38
CA ALA A 52 -8.95 -13.17 -13.59
C ALA A 52 -9.49 -12.03 -14.47
N MET A 53 -8.90 -11.81 -15.65
CA MET A 53 -9.37 -10.80 -16.60
C MET A 53 -10.75 -11.15 -17.17
N GLY A 54 -11.05 -12.44 -17.39
CA GLY A 54 -12.38 -12.93 -17.74
C GLY A 54 -13.42 -12.59 -16.67
N LYS A 55 -13.16 -12.95 -15.42
CA LYS A 55 -14.02 -12.62 -14.27
C LYS A 55 -14.24 -11.12 -14.12
N LEU A 56 -13.17 -10.33 -14.27
CA LEU A 56 -13.27 -8.87 -14.26
C LEU A 56 -14.22 -8.37 -15.35
N ARG A 57 -14.07 -8.82 -16.61
CA ARG A 57 -14.92 -8.39 -17.72
C ARG A 57 -16.40 -8.68 -17.47
N VAL A 58 -16.73 -9.83 -16.88
CA VAL A 58 -18.11 -10.22 -16.52
C VAL A 58 -18.71 -9.29 -15.47
N LEU A 59 -17.92 -8.85 -14.48
CA LEU A 59 -18.38 -7.96 -13.41
C LEU A 59 -18.50 -6.49 -13.83
N LEU A 60 -17.80 -6.07 -14.89
CA LEU A 60 -17.80 -4.67 -15.33
C LEU A 60 -19.10 -4.35 -16.12
N PRO A 61 -19.81 -3.27 -15.79
CA PRO A 61 -20.96 -2.83 -16.58
C PRO A 61 -20.53 -2.39 -17.98
N GLU A 62 -21.40 -2.65 -18.95
CA GLU A 62 -21.22 -2.30 -20.37
C GLU A 62 -20.99 -0.80 -20.55
N LYS A 63 -21.87 0.02 -19.97
CA LYS A 63 -21.73 1.48 -19.93
C LYS A 63 -21.06 1.93 -18.63
N ARG A 64 -19.90 2.57 -18.75
CA ARG A 64 -19.17 3.19 -17.65
C ARG A 64 -18.38 4.41 -18.12
N ARG A 65 -18.04 5.30 -17.17
CA ARG A 65 -17.14 6.43 -17.43
C ARG A 65 -15.74 5.94 -17.81
N LYS A 66 -15.06 6.68 -18.69
CA LYS A 66 -13.72 6.32 -19.23
C LYS A 66 -12.63 6.21 -18.16
N ASP A 67 -12.76 6.95 -17.08
CA ASP A 67 -11.84 7.02 -15.95
C ASP A 67 -12.41 6.29 -14.71
N ALA A 68 -13.36 5.36 -14.92
CA ALA A 68 -13.87 4.51 -13.86
C ALA A 68 -12.72 3.65 -13.30
N VAL A 69 -12.64 3.58 -11.98
CA VAL A 69 -11.80 2.57 -11.33
C VAL A 69 -12.42 1.21 -11.60
N LEU A 70 -11.71 0.37 -12.35
CA LEU A 70 -12.15 -0.96 -12.77
C LEU A 70 -11.94 -1.98 -11.66
N ALA A 71 -10.80 -1.87 -10.97
CA ALA A 71 -10.44 -2.72 -9.84
C ALA A 71 -9.70 -1.92 -8.77
N VAL A 72 -9.77 -2.41 -7.55
CA VAL A 72 -8.90 -1.98 -6.44
C VAL A 72 -8.01 -3.15 -6.08
N GLU A 73 -6.71 -2.95 -6.22
CA GLU A 73 -5.68 -3.88 -5.77
C GLU A 73 -5.40 -3.61 -4.30
N TYR A 74 -5.57 -4.63 -3.47
CA TYR A 74 -5.23 -4.63 -2.06
C TYR A 74 -3.96 -5.43 -1.85
N VAL A 75 -2.99 -4.82 -1.15
CA VAL A 75 -1.87 -5.52 -0.55
C VAL A 75 -2.12 -5.61 0.94
N MET A 76 -2.16 -6.83 1.46
CA MET A 76 -2.41 -7.15 2.87
C MET A 76 -1.28 -8.00 3.42
N THR A 77 -0.57 -7.47 4.41
CA THR A 77 0.62 -8.09 5.02
C THR A 77 0.74 -7.65 6.47
N ALA A 78 1.78 -8.08 7.14
CA ALA A 78 2.13 -7.72 8.49
C ALA A 78 3.61 -7.34 8.58
N SER A 79 4.02 -6.82 9.73
CA SER A 79 5.44 -6.66 10.07
C SER A 79 6.26 -7.94 9.76
N PRO A 80 7.43 -7.84 9.09
CA PRO A 80 8.26 -9.01 8.80
C PRO A 80 8.63 -9.82 10.05
N GLU A 81 8.90 -9.14 11.16
CA GLU A 81 9.22 -9.77 12.45
C GLU A 81 8.07 -10.62 13.02
N TRP A 82 6.82 -10.36 12.61
CA TRP A 82 5.68 -11.19 13.00
C TRP A 82 5.65 -12.50 12.21
N PHE A 83 5.84 -12.45 10.88
CA PHE A 83 5.91 -13.68 10.07
C PHE A 83 7.08 -14.58 10.45
N ALA A 84 8.20 -14.00 10.90
CA ALA A 84 9.34 -14.77 11.40
C ALA A 84 9.02 -15.61 12.66
N GLN A 85 7.95 -15.27 13.40
CA GLN A 85 7.56 -15.92 14.65
C GLN A 85 6.20 -16.62 14.56
N ALA A 86 5.40 -16.30 13.55
CA ALA A 86 4.04 -16.83 13.39
C ALA A 86 4.05 -18.34 13.09
N THR A 87 3.11 -19.07 13.67
CA THR A 87 2.87 -20.47 13.28
C THR A 87 2.17 -20.53 11.92
N PRO A 88 2.26 -21.67 11.20
CA PRO A 88 1.52 -21.86 9.95
C PRO A 88 0.00 -21.62 10.10
N GLU A 89 -0.58 -21.95 11.24
CA GLU A 89 -2.00 -21.72 11.55
C GLU A 89 -2.31 -20.23 11.70
N GLN A 90 -1.44 -19.47 12.37
CA GLN A 90 -1.58 -18.02 12.51
C GLN A 90 -1.45 -17.32 11.18
N GLU A 91 -0.49 -17.73 10.34
CA GLU A 91 -0.32 -17.20 8.99
C GLU A 91 -1.55 -17.49 8.12
N LYS A 92 -2.04 -18.73 8.16
CA LYS A 92 -3.26 -19.13 7.45
C LYS A 92 -4.46 -18.32 7.93
N ALA A 93 -4.64 -18.17 9.24
CA ALA A 93 -5.72 -17.38 9.82
C ALA A 93 -5.62 -15.90 9.40
N PHE A 94 -4.42 -15.33 9.36
CA PHE A 94 -4.17 -13.98 8.87
C PHE A 94 -4.73 -13.81 7.46
N PHE A 95 -4.28 -14.63 6.51
CA PHE A 95 -4.72 -14.49 5.11
C PHE A 95 -6.21 -14.77 4.90
N GLN A 96 -6.78 -15.74 5.63
CA GLN A 96 -8.21 -16.02 5.57
C GLN A 96 -9.04 -14.83 6.05
N ARG A 97 -8.64 -14.19 7.15
CA ARG A 97 -9.35 -13.03 7.71
C ARG A 97 -9.17 -11.78 6.86
N SER A 98 -8.00 -11.60 6.26
CA SER A 98 -7.75 -10.54 5.28
C SER A 98 -8.69 -10.67 4.07
N LEU A 99 -8.86 -11.89 3.55
CA LEU A 99 -9.80 -12.15 2.46
C LEU A 99 -11.26 -11.97 2.90
N GLN A 100 -11.62 -12.45 4.10
CA GLN A 100 -12.96 -12.29 4.65
C GLN A 100 -13.32 -10.81 4.83
N TRP A 101 -12.40 -9.97 5.31
CA TRP A 101 -12.64 -8.54 5.43
C TRP A 101 -12.96 -7.88 4.08
N LEU A 102 -12.28 -8.31 3.00
CA LEU A 102 -12.62 -7.86 1.64
C LEU A 102 -14.00 -8.35 1.22
N ALA A 103 -14.34 -9.60 1.52
CA ALA A 103 -15.64 -10.17 1.21
C ALA A 103 -16.78 -9.47 1.97
N ASP A 104 -16.58 -9.11 3.23
CA ASP A 104 -17.57 -8.38 4.03
C ASP A 104 -17.76 -6.95 3.51
N LYS A 105 -16.67 -6.31 3.10
CA LYS A 105 -16.70 -4.92 2.63
C LYS A 105 -17.26 -4.80 1.22
N TYR A 106 -16.82 -5.66 0.30
CA TYR A 106 -17.14 -5.57 -1.11
C TYR A 106 -18.18 -6.61 -1.54
N GLY A 107 -18.29 -7.76 -0.89
CA GLY A 107 -19.00 -8.93 -1.41
C GLY A 107 -18.02 -9.94 -2.00
N ALA A 108 -18.16 -11.21 -1.61
CA ALA A 108 -17.27 -12.30 -2.07
C ALA A 108 -17.29 -12.47 -3.60
N ASP A 109 -18.44 -12.24 -4.23
CA ASP A 109 -18.64 -12.28 -5.68
C ASP A 109 -17.86 -11.18 -6.44
N ARG A 110 -17.37 -10.16 -5.73
CA ARG A 110 -16.63 -9.02 -6.31
C ARG A 110 -15.12 -9.18 -6.23
N ILE A 111 -14.64 -10.26 -5.60
CA ILE A 111 -13.21 -10.60 -5.52
C ILE A 111 -12.85 -11.37 -6.79
N VAL A 112 -12.01 -10.76 -7.63
CA VAL A 112 -11.60 -11.31 -8.93
C VAL A 112 -10.46 -12.31 -8.76
N THR A 113 -9.47 -11.94 -7.94
CA THR A 113 -8.36 -12.82 -7.58
C THR A 113 -7.80 -12.46 -6.20
N ALA A 114 -7.14 -13.43 -5.59
CA ALA A 114 -6.47 -13.35 -4.31
C ALA A 114 -5.26 -14.29 -4.36
N SER A 115 -4.05 -13.71 -4.36
CA SER A 115 -2.78 -14.43 -4.46
C SER A 115 -1.96 -14.17 -3.20
N ILE A 116 -1.59 -15.24 -2.50
CA ILE A 116 -0.67 -15.20 -1.37
C ILE A 116 0.74 -15.45 -1.92
N HIS A 117 1.60 -14.46 -1.77
CA HIS A 117 3.00 -14.52 -2.16
C HIS A 117 3.84 -14.92 -0.95
N ARG A 118 4.64 -15.97 -1.11
CA ARG A 118 5.62 -16.48 -0.15
C ARG A 118 7.02 -16.55 -0.74
N ASP A 119 7.22 -16.04 -1.93
CA ASP A 119 8.48 -16.02 -2.67
C ASP A 119 9.19 -14.67 -2.61
N GLU A 120 8.65 -13.69 -1.88
CA GLU A 120 9.28 -12.39 -1.64
C GLU A 120 9.83 -12.29 -0.19
N ALA A 121 10.37 -11.14 0.16
CA ALA A 121 10.98 -10.88 1.48
C ALA A 121 9.99 -11.03 2.65
N THR A 122 8.72 -10.75 2.43
CA THR A 122 7.68 -10.87 3.47
C THR A 122 6.40 -11.41 2.84
N PRO A 123 5.78 -12.46 3.41
CA PRO A 123 4.54 -12.98 2.90
C PRO A 123 3.43 -11.92 2.82
N HIS A 124 2.67 -11.91 1.74
CA HIS A 124 1.60 -10.94 1.56
C HIS A 124 0.50 -11.45 0.62
N LEU A 125 -0.71 -10.93 0.82
CA LEU A 125 -1.86 -11.17 -0.03
C LEU A 125 -2.02 -9.99 -1.01
N SER A 126 -2.05 -10.30 -2.29
CA SER A 126 -2.48 -9.42 -3.38
C SER A 126 -3.88 -9.80 -3.83
N ALA A 127 -4.87 -8.96 -3.53
CA ALA A 127 -6.27 -9.22 -3.84
C ALA A 127 -6.89 -8.12 -4.71
N PHE A 128 -7.69 -8.49 -5.70
CA PHE A 128 -8.31 -7.56 -6.64
C PHE A 128 -9.82 -7.62 -6.47
N VAL A 129 -10.41 -6.45 -6.18
CA VAL A 129 -11.86 -6.33 -6.00
C VAL A 129 -12.45 -5.32 -6.96
N VAL A 130 -13.63 -5.64 -7.51
CA VAL A 130 -14.39 -4.69 -8.33
C VAL A 130 -15.22 -3.80 -7.42
N PRO A 131 -15.08 -2.46 -7.47
CA PRO A 131 -15.85 -1.54 -6.65
C PRO A 131 -17.28 -1.36 -7.20
N LEU A 132 -17.99 -2.46 -7.41
CA LEU A 132 -19.37 -2.51 -7.89
C LEU A 132 -20.31 -2.29 -6.70
N THR A 133 -21.21 -1.34 -6.82
CA THR A 133 -22.19 -1.00 -5.80
C THR A 133 -23.42 -1.90 -5.89
N GLN A 134 -24.30 -1.84 -4.87
CA GLN A 134 -25.55 -2.63 -4.87
C GLN A 134 -26.46 -2.28 -6.06
N ASP A 135 -26.48 -1.02 -6.50
CA ASP A 135 -27.18 -0.54 -7.70
C ASP A 135 -26.38 -0.75 -9.01
N LYS A 136 -25.38 -1.65 -9.00
CA LYS A 136 -24.61 -2.11 -10.17
C LYS A 136 -23.79 -1.02 -10.89
N ARG A 137 -23.44 0.08 -10.20
CA ARG A 137 -22.50 1.10 -10.70
C ARG A 137 -21.08 0.82 -10.23
N LEU A 138 -20.08 1.25 -11.00
CA LEU A 138 -18.69 1.28 -10.52
C LEU A 138 -18.44 2.56 -9.71
N SER A 139 -18.14 2.42 -8.43
CA SER A 139 -17.92 3.55 -7.52
C SER A 139 -16.86 3.27 -6.46
N ALA A 140 -15.58 3.35 -6.82
CA ALA A 140 -14.51 3.32 -5.83
C ALA A 140 -14.63 4.45 -4.79
N LYS A 141 -15.34 5.54 -5.10
CA LYS A 141 -15.61 6.63 -4.14
C LYS A 141 -16.50 6.16 -2.98
N GLU A 142 -17.44 5.26 -3.24
CA GLU A 142 -18.32 4.72 -2.20
C GLU A 142 -17.56 3.82 -1.22
N PHE A 143 -16.54 3.09 -1.67
CA PHE A 143 -15.75 2.20 -0.82
C PHE A 143 -14.52 2.88 -0.19
N ILE A 144 -13.73 3.62 -0.98
CA ILE A 144 -12.42 4.17 -0.59
C ILE A 144 -12.23 5.64 -1.02
N GLY A 145 -13.32 6.40 -1.07
CA GLY A 145 -13.33 7.76 -1.61
C GLY A 145 -12.96 8.88 -0.64
N SER A 146 -13.00 8.63 0.68
CA SER A 146 -12.76 9.66 1.69
C SER A 146 -11.72 9.23 2.71
N ARG A 147 -11.06 10.23 3.31
CA ARG A 147 -10.06 10.02 4.37
C ARG A 147 -10.65 9.28 5.57
N ASP A 148 -11.88 9.60 5.95
CA ASP A 148 -12.55 8.96 7.09
C ASP A 148 -12.88 7.49 6.81
N LYS A 149 -13.29 7.14 5.58
CA LYS A 149 -13.48 5.75 5.17
C LYS A 149 -12.17 4.97 5.23
N MET A 150 -11.10 5.52 4.68
CA MET A 150 -9.78 4.88 4.75
C MET A 150 -9.28 4.75 6.20
N ARG A 151 -9.54 5.74 7.06
CA ARG A 151 -9.21 5.65 8.50
C ARG A 151 -10.00 4.52 9.16
N ALA A 152 -11.29 4.43 8.89
CA ALA A 152 -12.16 3.37 9.39
C ALA A 152 -11.70 2.01 8.89
N ASP A 153 -11.34 1.88 7.61
CA ASP A 153 -10.82 0.63 7.04
C ASP A 153 -9.56 0.13 7.78
N GLN A 154 -8.61 1.02 8.09
CA GLN A 154 -7.43 0.64 8.86
C GLN A 154 -7.80 0.15 10.26
N THR A 155 -8.81 0.74 10.88
CA THR A 155 -9.31 0.33 12.20
C THR A 155 -10.04 -1.02 12.15
N THR A 156 -10.96 -1.20 11.20
CA THR A 156 -11.74 -2.44 11.09
C THR A 156 -10.86 -3.60 10.64
N TYR A 157 -9.91 -3.37 9.73
CA TYR A 157 -8.95 -4.38 9.30
C TYR A 157 -8.07 -4.85 10.46
N ALA A 158 -7.50 -3.92 11.23
CA ALA A 158 -6.68 -4.28 12.40
C ALA A 158 -7.48 -5.05 13.44
N ALA A 159 -8.76 -4.70 13.65
CA ALA A 159 -9.64 -5.43 14.57
C ALA A 159 -9.87 -6.90 14.14
N CYS A 160 -9.86 -7.20 12.84
CA CYS A 160 -10.01 -8.59 12.36
C CYS A 160 -8.79 -9.48 12.67
N VAL A 161 -7.62 -8.90 12.94
CA VAL A 161 -6.37 -9.65 13.15
C VAL A 161 -5.72 -9.36 14.51
N VAL A 162 -6.43 -8.69 15.41
CA VAL A 162 -5.88 -8.23 16.70
C VAL A 162 -5.48 -9.37 17.63
N ASP A 163 -6.24 -10.46 17.63
CA ASP A 163 -5.99 -11.68 18.40
C ASP A 163 -4.78 -12.48 17.89
N LEU A 164 -4.25 -12.14 16.70
CA LEU A 164 -2.97 -12.65 16.21
C LEU A 164 -1.77 -11.87 16.76
N GLY A 165 -2.00 -10.91 17.66
CA GLY A 165 -0.96 -10.04 18.22
C GLY A 165 -0.54 -8.90 17.30
N LEU A 166 -1.35 -8.58 16.28
CA LEU A 166 -1.09 -7.49 15.34
C LEU A 166 -1.83 -6.22 15.75
N GLU A 167 -1.14 -5.10 15.65
CA GLU A 167 -1.68 -3.78 16.02
C GLU A 167 -2.08 -2.96 14.79
N ARG A 168 -2.97 -1.99 15.02
CA ARG A 168 -3.28 -0.96 14.04
C ARG A 168 -2.08 -0.04 13.87
N GLY A 169 -1.76 0.35 12.61
CA GLY A 169 -0.81 1.44 12.37
C GLY A 169 -1.21 2.75 13.06
N ILE A 170 -0.25 3.64 13.28
CA ILE A 170 -0.47 4.90 14.03
C ILE A 170 -1.54 5.78 13.35
N GLU A 171 -2.61 6.09 14.08
CA GLU A 171 -3.65 7.00 13.57
C GLU A 171 -3.11 8.41 13.35
N GLY A 172 -3.37 8.97 12.17
CA GLY A 172 -2.88 10.31 11.82
C GLY A 172 -1.39 10.36 11.47
N SER A 173 -0.76 9.19 11.26
CA SER A 173 0.61 9.10 10.76
C SER A 173 0.84 10.01 9.55
N LYS A 174 1.96 10.73 9.60
CA LYS A 174 2.44 11.59 8.50
C LYS A 174 3.34 10.83 7.52
N ALA A 175 3.53 9.52 7.73
CA ALA A 175 4.35 8.70 6.87
C ALA A 175 3.86 8.74 5.42
N THR A 176 4.77 8.96 4.49
CA THR A 176 4.45 8.93 3.06
C THR A 176 4.77 7.59 2.43
N HIS A 177 3.89 7.12 1.56
CA HIS A 177 4.11 5.86 0.83
C HIS A 177 5.31 5.99 -0.10
N GLN A 178 6.19 4.97 -0.08
CA GLN A 178 7.40 4.89 -0.89
C GLN A 178 7.32 3.63 -1.76
N THR A 179 7.77 3.74 -3.01
CA THR A 179 7.79 2.60 -3.92
C THR A 179 8.94 1.65 -3.56
N ILE A 180 8.75 0.35 -3.82
CA ILE A 180 9.72 -0.70 -3.47
C ILE A 180 11.08 -0.49 -4.16
N GLN A 181 11.07 -0.03 -5.42
CA GLN A 181 12.28 0.23 -6.21
C GLN A 181 13.22 1.26 -5.56
N GLN A 182 12.66 2.24 -4.83
CA GLN A 182 13.46 3.25 -4.14
C GLN A 182 14.21 2.70 -2.92
N HIS A 183 13.76 1.58 -2.35
CA HIS A 183 14.35 0.98 -1.16
C HIS A 183 15.54 0.06 -1.49
N TYR A 184 15.42 -0.79 -2.52
CA TYR A 184 16.45 -1.78 -2.87
C TYR A 184 17.72 -1.18 -3.52
N ALA A 185 17.59 -0.09 -4.27
CA ALA A 185 18.72 0.51 -4.98
C ALA A 185 19.91 0.88 -4.06
N ALA A 186 19.65 1.10 -2.76
CA ALA A 186 20.62 1.61 -1.80
C ALA A 186 21.32 0.57 -0.94
N VAL A 187 20.73 -0.60 -0.74
CA VAL A 187 21.27 -1.61 0.19
C VAL A 187 22.37 -2.44 -0.50
N GLU A 188 22.25 -2.69 -1.80
CA GLU A 188 23.08 -3.70 -2.48
C GLU A 188 24.45 -3.19 -2.99
N ARG A 189 24.63 -1.89 -3.27
CA ARG A 189 25.76 -1.43 -4.10
C ARG A 189 27.04 -1.03 -3.37
N GLY A 190 27.08 -1.10 -2.04
CA GLY A 190 28.26 -0.69 -1.24
C GLY A 190 28.66 0.79 -1.47
N VAL A 191 29.77 1.26 -0.91
CA VAL A 191 30.41 2.52 -1.34
C VAL A 191 31.81 2.18 -1.80
N GLN A 192 32.11 2.53 -3.05
CA GLN A 192 33.45 2.43 -3.61
C GLN A 192 34.13 3.80 -3.44
N PRO A 193 35.40 3.86 -3.02
CA PRO A 193 36.14 5.12 -2.91
C PRO A 193 36.45 5.75 -4.29
N LEU A 194 36.86 7.02 -4.25
CA LEU A 194 37.15 7.97 -5.33
C LEU A 194 37.48 7.36 -6.72
N VAL A 195 36.78 7.86 -7.74
CA VAL A 195 37.14 7.61 -9.15
C VAL A 195 38.25 8.58 -9.56
N ALA A 196 39.45 8.06 -9.80
CA ALA A 196 40.51 8.80 -10.49
C ALA A 196 40.39 8.57 -12.01
N ILE A 197 40.10 9.63 -12.77
CA ILE A 197 40.19 9.59 -14.23
C ILE A 197 41.66 9.71 -14.59
N THR A 198 42.25 8.63 -15.08
CA THR A 198 43.62 8.63 -15.60
C THR A 198 43.67 9.25 -17.00
N PRO A 199 44.76 9.91 -17.43
CA PRO A 199 44.90 10.43 -18.79
C PRO A 199 44.55 9.41 -19.89
N LYS A 200 45.03 8.17 -19.76
CA LYS A 200 44.73 7.04 -20.65
C LYS A 200 43.24 6.67 -20.76
N ALA A 201 42.40 7.07 -19.80
CA ALA A 201 40.96 6.79 -19.84
C ALA A 201 40.21 7.70 -20.81
N VAL A 202 40.79 8.88 -21.11
CA VAL A 202 40.26 9.92 -22.02
C VAL A 202 40.70 9.69 -23.46
N GLU A 203 41.72 8.86 -23.68
CA GLU A 203 42.19 8.51 -25.01
C GLU A 203 41.15 7.64 -25.76
N PRO A 204 40.87 7.93 -27.05
CA PRO A 204 40.08 7.06 -27.91
C PRO A 204 40.68 5.67 -28.02
N ARG A 205 39.83 4.64 -27.91
CA ARG A 205 40.27 3.25 -28.13
C ARG A 205 40.13 2.87 -29.59
N VAL A 206 41.07 2.06 -30.09
CA VAL A 206 40.96 1.44 -31.42
C VAL A 206 39.91 0.33 -31.35
N LEU A 207 38.82 0.49 -32.10
CA LEU A 207 37.72 -0.47 -32.19
C LEU A 207 38.05 -1.59 -33.18
N ARG A 208 38.63 -1.25 -34.34
CA ARG A 208 39.10 -2.20 -35.35
C ARG A 208 40.36 -1.70 -36.04
N LYS A 209 41.29 -2.63 -36.32
CA LYS A 209 42.53 -2.32 -37.05
C LYS A 209 42.43 -2.89 -38.47
N GLY A 210 42.44 -2.02 -39.48
CA GLY A 210 42.49 -2.40 -40.90
C GLY A 210 43.91 -2.35 -41.49
N LEU A 211 44.07 -2.75 -42.75
CA LEU A 211 45.37 -2.74 -43.46
C LEU A 211 45.89 -1.32 -43.76
N PHE A 212 45.00 -0.32 -43.89
CA PHE A 212 45.35 1.06 -44.26
C PHE A 212 44.80 2.15 -43.32
N SER A 213 43.89 1.80 -42.40
CA SER A 213 43.37 2.71 -41.38
C SER A 213 42.85 1.94 -40.16
N SER A 214 42.79 2.62 -39.01
CA SER A 214 42.21 2.11 -37.77
C SER A 214 40.91 2.86 -37.45
N ASP A 215 39.86 2.11 -37.16
CA ASP A 215 38.60 2.63 -36.64
C ASP A 215 38.76 2.88 -35.13
N VAL A 216 38.47 4.10 -34.68
CA VAL A 216 38.69 4.55 -33.29
C VAL A 216 37.40 5.10 -32.71
N GLU A 217 37.25 4.98 -31.38
CA GLU A 217 36.12 5.58 -30.65
C GLU A 217 35.98 7.06 -31.00
N THR A 218 34.76 7.50 -31.31
CA THR A 218 34.48 8.93 -31.46
C THR A 218 34.54 9.62 -30.08
N PRO A 219 34.72 10.96 -30.03
CA PRO A 219 34.67 11.70 -28.76
C PRO A 219 33.38 11.45 -27.96
N GLU A 220 32.23 11.29 -28.64
CA GLU A 220 30.94 10.97 -28.02
C GLU A 220 30.98 9.58 -27.35
N ALA A 221 31.54 8.58 -28.03
CA ALA A 221 31.67 7.23 -27.48
C ALA A 221 32.62 7.20 -26.27
N VAL A 222 33.71 7.98 -26.29
CA VAL A 222 34.61 8.15 -25.14
C VAL A 222 33.85 8.80 -23.97
N ALA A 223 33.08 9.85 -24.22
CA ALA A 223 32.29 10.53 -23.21
C ALA A 223 31.21 9.61 -22.60
N GLU A 224 30.49 8.84 -23.42
CA GLU A 224 29.51 7.86 -22.95
C GLU A 224 30.16 6.78 -22.09
N ARG A 225 31.29 6.22 -22.53
CA ARG A 225 32.05 5.21 -21.79
C ARG A 225 32.52 5.73 -20.43
N LEU A 226 33.06 6.95 -20.38
CA LEU A 226 33.50 7.57 -19.13
C LEU A 226 32.31 7.87 -18.21
N THR A 227 31.23 8.41 -18.75
CA THR A 227 29.98 8.69 -18.00
C THR A 227 29.41 7.42 -17.39
N LYS A 228 29.32 6.34 -18.16
CA LYS A 228 28.87 5.02 -17.67
C LYS A 228 29.75 4.51 -16.54
N ARG A 229 31.08 4.55 -16.70
CA ARG A 229 32.04 4.10 -15.68
C ARG A 229 31.95 4.91 -14.38
N ILE A 230 31.76 6.23 -14.49
CA ILE A 230 31.57 7.12 -13.33
C ILE A 230 30.25 6.78 -12.64
N ASN A 231 29.14 6.70 -13.39
CA ASN A 231 27.82 6.39 -12.84
C ASN A 231 27.78 5.03 -12.13
N GLU A 232 28.40 3.99 -12.71
CA GLU A 232 28.51 2.66 -12.08
C GLU A 232 29.28 2.71 -10.75
N ARG A 233 30.38 3.45 -10.71
CA ARG A 233 31.23 3.56 -9.50
C ARG A 233 30.59 4.42 -8.41
N TYR A 234 29.89 5.50 -8.78
CA TYR A 234 29.17 6.36 -7.84
C TYR A 234 27.77 5.85 -7.50
N ALA A 235 27.27 4.81 -8.19
CA ALA A 235 25.92 4.31 -7.99
C ALA A 235 25.62 3.96 -6.53
N GLY A 236 26.59 3.34 -5.84
CA GLY A 236 26.50 3.02 -4.42
C GLY A 236 26.45 4.26 -3.52
N THR A 237 27.28 5.27 -3.79
CA THR A 237 27.27 6.57 -3.07
C THR A 237 25.96 7.32 -3.27
N ILE A 238 25.47 7.39 -4.51
CA ILE A 238 24.18 8.01 -4.86
C ILE A 238 23.05 7.31 -4.10
N ALA A 239 23.08 5.98 -4.05
CA ALA A 239 22.04 5.22 -3.41
C ALA A 239 22.09 5.29 -1.86
N ARG A 240 23.28 5.32 -1.24
CA ARG A 240 23.39 5.63 0.19
C ARG A 240 22.92 7.06 0.51
N ALA A 241 23.26 8.03 -0.33
CA ALA A 241 22.79 9.40 -0.16
C ALA A 241 21.26 9.49 -0.27
N SER A 242 20.64 8.76 -1.22
CA SER A 242 19.19 8.72 -1.35
C SER A 242 18.52 8.05 -0.13
N THR A 243 19.10 6.97 0.42
CA THR A 243 18.61 6.36 1.67
C THR A 243 18.77 7.29 2.85
N ALA A 244 19.90 7.97 3.02
CA ALA A 244 20.08 8.92 4.11
C ALA A 244 19.04 10.07 4.05
N LEU A 245 18.72 10.55 2.84
CA LEU A 245 17.62 11.51 2.63
C LEU A 245 16.26 10.92 2.99
N GLN A 246 16.02 9.65 2.62
CA GLN A 246 14.80 8.92 2.94
C GLN A 246 14.63 8.72 4.46
N GLU A 247 15.69 8.36 5.18
CA GLU A 247 15.72 8.22 6.63
C GLU A 247 15.47 9.55 7.33
N ARG A 248 16.14 10.63 6.90
CA ARG A 248 15.88 11.97 7.42
C ARG A 248 14.42 12.39 7.24
N ARG A 249 13.83 12.08 6.08
CA ARG A 249 12.41 12.33 5.82
C ARG A 249 11.52 11.53 6.75
N ARG A 250 11.77 10.22 6.93
CA ARG A 250 11.02 9.36 7.86
C ARG A 250 11.13 9.86 9.30
N ALA A 251 12.33 10.27 9.74
CA ALA A 251 12.55 10.84 11.07
C ALA A 251 11.71 12.11 11.29
N LYS A 252 11.66 13.00 10.28
CA LYS A 252 10.80 14.20 10.30
C LYS A 252 9.32 13.84 10.36
N GLU A 253 8.86 12.91 9.53
CA GLU A 253 7.46 12.44 9.52
C GLU A 253 7.06 11.82 10.88
N MET A 254 7.98 11.10 11.54
CA MET A 254 7.78 10.54 12.87
C MET A 254 7.71 11.64 13.95
N GLN A 255 8.60 12.63 13.89
CA GLN A 255 8.58 13.78 14.78
C GLN A 255 7.28 14.58 14.64
N ASP A 256 6.82 14.84 13.41
CA ASP A 256 5.57 15.54 13.13
C ASP A 256 4.35 14.75 13.65
N THR A 257 4.37 13.42 13.51
CA THR A 257 3.34 12.54 14.06
C THR A 257 3.32 12.61 15.59
N ALA A 258 4.48 12.49 16.23
CA ALA A 258 4.60 12.58 17.69
C ALA A 258 4.13 13.95 18.23
N ASN A 259 4.54 15.04 17.58
CA ASN A 259 4.09 16.39 17.92
C ASN A 259 2.57 16.54 17.77
N SER A 260 1.98 16.00 16.70
CA SER A 260 0.53 16.04 16.48
C SER A 260 -0.23 15.25 17.53
N LEU A 261 0.26 14.07 17.93
CA LEU A 261 -0.34 13.25 18.98
C LEU A 261 -0.24 13.93 20.34
N ARG A 262 0.93 14.51 20.65
CA ARG A 262 1.14 15.28 21.89
C ARG A 262 0.18 16.45 22.01
N LYS A 263 0.05 17.28 20.96
CA LYS A 263 -0.92 18.39 20.95
C LYS A 263 -2.36 17.93 21.15
N ARG A 264 -2.74 16.80 20.54
CA ARG A 264 -4.08 16.22 20.69
C ARG A 264 -4.32 15.73 22.12
N LEU A 265 -3.31 15.12 22.73
CA LEU A 265 -3.36 14.64 24.11
C LEU A 265 -3.41 15.80 25.11
N GLU A 266 -2.61 16.84 24.92
CA GLU A 266 -2.67 18.08 25.70
C GLU A 266 -4.06 18.72 25.60
N ALA A 267 -4.61 18.88 24.39
CA ALA A 267 -5.96 19.43 24.21
C ALA A 267 -7.07 18.61 24.88
N LEU A 268 -6.91 17.29 25.00
CA LEU A 268 -7.84 16.42 25.72
C LEU A 268 -7.65 16.48 27.23
N GLN A 269 -6.43 16.74 27.72
CA GLN A 269 -6.12 16.81 29.14
C GLN A 269 -6.37 18.17 29.77
N GLU A 270 -6.17 19.26 29.02
CA GLU A 270 -6.30 20.64 29.52
C GLU A 270 -7.63 20.91 30.24
N PRO A 271 -8.81 20.47 29.76
CA PRO A 271 -10.08 20.66 30.48
C PRO A 271 -10.17 19.98 31.85
N PHE A 272 -9.34 18.96 32.09
CA PHE A 272 -9.32 18.19 33.35
C PHE A 272 -8.17 18.58 34.27
N LYS A 273 -7.29 19.47 33.83
CA LYS A 273 -6.10 19.87 34.58
C LYS A 273 -6.50 20.60 35.85
N GLY A 274 -5.98 20.16 36.99
CA GLY A 274 -6.29 20.72 38.30
C GLY A 274 -7.56 20.17 38.97
N LEU A 275 -8.33 19.30 38.29
CA LEU A 275 -9.45 18.61 38.93
C LEU A 275 -8.97 17.47 39.82
N SER A 276 -9.61 17.30 40.97
CA SER A 276 -9.46 16.10 41.80
C SER A 276 -10.13 14.90 41.13
N LYS A 277 -9.79 13.68 41.57
CA LYS A 277 -10.41 12.44 41.06
C LYS A 277 -11.94 12.43 41.20
N ALA A 278 -12.48 13.00 42.29
CA ALA A 278 -13.92 13.10 42.51
C ALA A 278 -14.57 14.05 41.51
N GLN A 279 -14.01 15.24 41.30
CA GLN A 279 -14.50 16.21 40.31
C GLN A 279 -14.42 15.67 38.88
N MET A 280 -13.35 14.93 38.54
CA MET A 280 -13.26 14.26 37.24
C MET A 280 -14.39 13.25 37.04
N ALA A 281 -14.75 12.48 38.07
CA ALA A 281 -15.83 11.51 37.99
C ALA A 281 -17.18 12.20 37.73
N GLU A 282 -17.45 13.32 38.37
CA GLU A 282 -18.66 14.13 38.13
C GLU A 282 -18.73 14.65 36.69
N VAL A 283 -17.64 15.21 36.18
CA VAL A 283 -17.56 15.70 34.78
C VAL A 283 -17.81 14.56 33.80
N LEU A 284 -17.23 13.38 34.04
CA LEU A 284 -17.44 12.20 33.20
C LEU A 284 -18.89 11.69 33.25
N GLN A 285 -19.56 11.74 34.40
CA GLN A 285 -20.97 11.39 34.52
C GLN A 285 -21.87 12.34 33.72
N VAL A 286 -21.64 13.66 33.83
CA VAL A 286 -22.38 14.67 33.05
C VAL A 286 -22.15 14.45 31.55
N ALA A 287 -20.90 14.25 31.13
CA ALA A 287 -20.57 13.96 29.74
C ALA A 287 -21.28 12.70 29.23
N SER A 288 -21.30 11.61 30.03
CA SER A 288 -22.00 10.37 29.68
C SER A 288 -23.50 10.59 29.49
N LYS A 289 -24.15 11.36 30.36
CA LYS A 289 -25.58 11.69 30.25
C LYS A 289 -25.88 12.45 28.95
N LEU A 290 -25.08 13.49 28.65
CA LEU A 290 -25.23 14.25 27.40
C LEU A 290 -25.00 13.39 26.16
N GLN A 291 -24.05 12.45 26.19
CA GLN A 291 -23.82 11.51 25.09
C GLN A 291 -25.04 10.61 24.85
N GLN A 292 -25.65 10.08 25.92
CA GLN A 292 -26.86 9.26 25.82
C GLN A 292 -28.06 10.05 25.26
N GLU A 293 -28.26 11.29 25.71
CA GLU A 293 -29.32 12.17 25.20
C GLU A 293 -29.13 12.46 23.70
N ASN A 294 -27.90 12.75 23.28
CA ASN A 294 -27.56 12.97 21.87
C ASN A 294 -27.76 11.72 21.01
N ALA A 295 -27.44 10.53 21.52
CA ALA A 295 -27.67 9.27 20.81
C ALA A 295 -29.17 9.03 20.59
N LYS A 296 -29.99 9.19 21.64
CA LYS A 296 -31.45 9.09 21.55
C LYS A 296 -32.05 10.09 20.55
N ALA A 297 -31.54 11.32 20.52
CA ALA A 297 -31.97 12.34 19.57
C ALA A 297 -31.64 11.97 18.10
N LYS A 298 -30.45 11.42 17.87
CA LYS A 298 -30.04 10.92 16.55
C LYS A 298 -30.92 9.75 16.08
N ASP A 299 -31.21 8.80 16.96
CA ASP A 299 -32.07 7.66 16.62
C ASP A 299 -33.49 8.10 16.26
N LYS A 300 -34.07 9.02 17.05
CA LYS A 300 -35.38 9.63 16.74
C LYS A 300 -35.38 10.33 15.37
N SER A 301 -34.32 11.08 15.06
CA SER A 301 -34.18 11.77 13.78
C SER A 301 -34.00 10.81 12.60
N GLN A 302 -33.27 9.69 12.79
CA GLN A 302 -33.13 8.65 11.77
C GLN A 302 -34.42 7.87 11.54
N GLN A 303 -35.17 7.57 12.61
CA GLN A 303 -36.51 6.96 12.52
C GLN A 303 -37.48 7.88 11.77
N HIS A 304 -37.51 9.17 12.09
CA HIS A 304 -38.36 10.15 11.41
C HIS A 304 -37.98 10.34 9.92
N ARG A 305 -36.70 10.20 9.56
CA ARG A 305 -36.25 10.20 8.16
C ARG A 305 -36.62 8.91 7.40
N ARG A 306 -36.75 7.79 8.11
CA ARG A 306 -37.21 6.50 7.54
C ARG A 306 -38.73 6.44 7.40
N SER A 307 -39.47 7.16 8.24
CA SER A 307 -40.95 7.19 8.23
C SER A 307 -41.55 8.23 7.29
N TRP A 308 -40.74 9.11 6.67
CA TRP A 308 -41.24 10.08 5.69
C TRP A 308 -41.57 9.34 4.37
N PRO A 309 -42.82 9.31 3.89
CA PRO A 309 -43.15 8.69 2.62
C PRO A 309 -42.43 9.45 1.51
N ARG A 310 -41.74 8.75 0.60
CA ARG A 310 -41.32 9.36 -0.67
C ARG A 310 -42.59 9.70 -1.44
N GLY A 311 -43.10 10.92 -1.23
CA GLY A 311 -44.21 11.46 -2.00
C GLY A 311 -43.83 11.41 -3.47
N GLY A 312 -44.55 10.56 -4.22
CA GLY A 312 -44.53 10.57 -5.66
C GLY A 312 -44.94 11.96 -6.13
N ILE A 313 -44.05 12.61 -6.86
CA ILE A 313 -44.43 13.76 -7.68
C ILE A 313 -44.89 13.15 -8.99
N GLU A 314 -46.20 12.96 -9.12
CA GLU A 314 -46.86 12.90 -10.43
C GLU A 314 -46.77 14.29 -11.07
N ARG A 315 -46.08 14.38 -12.21
CA ARG A 315 -46.42 15.24 -13.34
C ARG A 315 -45.97 14.57 -14.62
#